data_AF-A0A0N5BJC6-F1
#
_entry.id   AF-A0A0N5BJC6-F1
#
_cell.length_a   1.000
_cell.length_b   1.000
_cell.length_c   1.000
_cell.angle_alpha   90.00
_cell.angle_beta   90.00
_cell.angle_gamma   90.00
#
_symmetry.space_group_name_H-M   'P 1'
#
loop_
_entity.id
_entity.type
_entity.pdbx_description
1 polymer ?
#
loop_
_entity_poly.entity_id
_entity_poly.type
_entity_poly.pdbx_seq_one_letter_code
_entity_poly.pdbx_strand_id
1 'polypeptide(L)'
;MVCIKNQFSILFYFIFLINKYIDASNSKTCTQADDCRNNTKCISYDKENYCVLPCKKDNEKDQCGEKNKCLEKDDIEGRQQWICNTKKGCLTDNECAKISPKSTCNLYNLQCTSTEEDKKTTTNDTTTTTIYTTKRTTPKKINTTKKPECVDKVPPGPNGCSKLSDYCNDTNYKEMLVELCPKTCGNCNGTGIGITKSKSECKDNISTCSNKLYLCKIDSYRDLMKTVCKKSCNHC
;
A
#
# COMPACT_ATOMS: atom_id res chain seq x y z
N MET A 1 -53.91 24.49 17.81
CA MET A 1 -53.59 23.07 18.07
C MET A 1 -52.95 22.49 16.82
N VAL A 2 -51.62 22.37 16.80
CA VAL A 2 -50.87 21.57 15.81
C VAL A 2 -49.72 20.91 16.57
N CYS A 3 -49.82 19.59 16.74
CA CYS A 3 -48.77 18.74 17.27
C CYS A 3 -47.71 18.52 16.20
N ILE A 4 -46.44 18.84 16.51
CA ILE A 4 -45.29 18.29 15.79
C ILE A 4 -44.48 17.48 16.81
N LYS A 5 -44.77 16.18 16.89
CA LYS A 5 -43.84 15.16 17.36
C LYS A 5 -43.25 14.51 16.11
N ASN A 6 -41.96 14.64 15.84
CA ASN A 6 -41.23 13.53 15.22
C ASN A 6 -39.71 13.71 15.18
N GLN A 7 -39.04 12.69 15.71
CA GLN A 7 -37.74 12.13 15.31
C GLN A 7 -36.46 12.97 15.46
N PHE A 8 -35.90 12.92 16.67
CA PHE A 8 -34.46 13.07 16.89
C PHE A 8 -33.97 11.87 17.69
N SER A 9 -33.70 10.72 17.06
CA SER A 9 -33.03 9.61 17.76
C SER A 9 -32.45 8.50 16.86
N ILE A 10 -31.89 8.77 15.67
CA ILE A 10 -31.22 7.72 14.87
C ILE A 10 -30.02 8.26 14.06
N LEU A 11 -29.21 9.18 14.61
CA LEU A 11 -28.03 9.70 13.90
C LEU A 11 -26.74 9.69 14.73
N PHE A 12 -26.59 8.71 15.63
CA PHE A 12 -25.33 8.49 16.36
C PHE A 12 -24.75 7.08 16.20
N TYR A 13 -25.42 6.18 15.47
CA TYR A 13 -25.00 4.78 15.34
C TYR A 13 -24.25 4.45 14.03
N PHE A 14 -24.10 5.41 13.10
CA PHE A 14 -23.51 5.16 11.77
C PHE A 14 -22.04 5.60 11.61
N ILE A 15 -21.37 6.09 12.66
CA ILE A 15 -19.95 6.53 12.59
C ILE A 15 -18.96 5.42 13.00
N PHE A 16 -19.41 4.19 13.23
CA PHE A 16 -18.53 3.09 13.69
C PHE A 16 -18.09 2.06 12.63
N LEU A 17 -18.46 2.21 11.35
CA LEU A 17 -18.31 1.11 10.38
C LEU A 17 -17.44 1.32 9.14
N ILE A 18 -16.63 2.37 9.05
CA ILE A 18 -15.67 2.45 7.93
C ILE A 18 -14.43 3.23 8.35
N ASN A 19 -13.44 2.48 8.82
CA ASN A 19 -12.00 2.66 8.56
C ASN A 19 -11.22 1.61 9.37
N LYS A 20 -11.41 0.34 9.03
CA LYS A 20 -10.39 -0.68 9.30
C LYS A 20 -9.51 -0.80 8.05
N TYR A 21 -8.83 0.29 7.70
CA TYR A 21 -7.63 0.16 6.88
C TYR A 21 -6.53 -0.32 7.81
N ILE A 22 -6.29 -1.63 7.79
CA ILE A 22 -5.08 -2.21 8.35
C ILE A 22 -3.96 -1.70 7.45
N ASP A 23 -3.35 -0.58 7.82
CA ASP A 23 -2.01 -0.26 7.34
C ASP A 23 -1.14 -1.45 7.74
N ALA A 24 -0.72 -2.25 6.77
CA ALA A 24 0.31 -3.25 6.95
C ALA A 24 1.65 -2.52 7.17
N SER A 25 1.81 -1.91 8.34
CA SER A 25 3.09 -1.49 8.86
C SER A 25 3.95 -2.75 9.01
N ASN A 26 5.19 -2.75 8.53
CA ASN A 26 6.10 -3.87 8.79
C ASN A 26 6.20 -4.16 10.30
N SER A 27 6.33 -5.44 10.66
CA SER A 27 6.64 -5.88 12.03
C SER A 27 8.12 -5.70 12.30
N LYS A 28 8.50 -5.80 13.57
CA LYS A 28 9.88 -5.78 14.04
C LYS A 28 10.03 -6.57 15.33
N THR A 29 11.27 -6.82 15.71
CA THR A 29 11.59 -7.30 17.06
C THR A 29 11.30 -6.25 18.12
N CYS A 30 11.04 -6.71 19.34
CA CYS A 30 10.81 -5.85 20.49
C CYS A 30 11.42 -6.44 21.77
N THR A 31 11.78 -5.55 22.68
CA THR A 31 12.25 -5.87 24.03
C THR A 31 11.39 -5.25 25.12
N GLN A 32 10.59 -4.24 24.78
CA GLN A 32 9.62 -3.57 25.66
C GLN A 32 8.33 -3.27 24.89
N ALA A 33 7.21 -3.05 25.61
CA ALA A 33 5.91 -2.82 24.94
C ALA A 33 5.91 -1.56 24.06
N ASP A 34 6.60 -0.50 24.49
CA ASP A 34 6.68 0.78 23.78
C ASP A 34 7.46 0.72 22.46
N ASP A 35 8.19 -0.38 22.20
CA ASP A 35 8.78 -0.60 20.89
C ASP A 35 7.70 -0.72 19.82
N CYS A 36 6.55 -1.28 20.19
CA CYS A 36 5.47 -1.60 19.27
C CYS A 36 4.54 -0.39 19.06
N ARG A 37 4.29 -0.05 17.79
CA ARG A 37 3.44 1.07 17.37
C ARG A 37 2.22 0.57 16.60
N ASN A 38 1.30 1.46 16.25
CA ASN A 38 0.14 1.14 15.41
C ASN A 38 -0.70 0.00 15.99
N ASN A 39 -0.93 0.03 17.31
CA ASN A 39 -1.70 -0.96 18.07
C ASN A 39 -1.13 -2.39 18.10
N THR A 40 0.10 -2.60 17.62
CA THR A 40 0.79 -3.87 17.81
C THR A 40 1.21 -4.07 19.26
N LYS A 41 1.34 -5.32 19.67
CA LYS A 41 1.78 -5.74 21.01
C LYS A 41 3.04 -6.57 20.89
N CYS A 42 3.93 -6.42 21.86
CA CYS A 42 5.17 -7.18 21.90
C CYS A 42 4.88 -8.59 22.43
N ILE A 43 4.88 -9.58 21.53
CA ILE A 43 4.51 -10.95 21.82
C ILE A 43 5.72 -11.86 21.68
N SER A 44 5.92 -12.74 22.66
CA SER A 44 7.01 -13.71 22.65
C SER A 44 6.71 -14.91 21.75
N TYR A 45 7.62 -15.26 20.85
CA TYR A 45 7.58 -16.47 20.02
C TYR A 45 8.88 -17.25 20.24
N ASP A 46 8.78 -18.39 20.92
CA ASP A 46 9.91 -19.25 21.31
C ASP A 46 11.03 -18.50 22.07
N LYS A 47 12.00 -17.93 21.34
CA LYS A 47 13.20 -17.27 21.90
C LYS A 47 13.28 -15.77 21.62
N GLU A 48 12.38 -15.22 20.80
CA GLU A 48 12.39 -13.82 20.38
C GLU A 48 11.01 -13.20 20.52
N ASN A 49 10.93 -11.87 20.60
CA ASN A 49 9.66 -11.17 20.68
C ASN A 49 9.47 -10.26 19.47
N TYR A 50 8.23 -10.16 19.00
CA TYR A 50 7.87 -9.40 17.82
C TYR A 50 6.63 -8.54 18.05
N CYS A 51 6.52 -7.43 17.32
CA CYS A 51 5.34 -6.60 17.32
C CYS A 51 4.24 -7.21 16.43
N VAL A 52 3.16 -7.69 17.07
CA VAL A 52 2.07 -8.40 16.39
C VAL A 52 0.75 -7.67 16.61
N LEU A 53 -0.12 -7.61 15.60
CA LEU A 53 -1.48 -7.11 15.79
C LEU A 53 -2.32 -8.15 16.54
N PRO A 54 -3.00 -7.76 17.64
CA PRO A 54 -3.97 -8.63 18.26
C PRO A 54 -5.13 -8.96 17.30
N CYS A 55 -5.44 -10.24 17.17
CA CYS A 55 -6.58 -10.72 16.42
C CYS A 55 -7.88 -10.60 17.23
N LYS A 56 -9.01 -10.82 16.56
CA LYS A 56 -10.33 -10.90 17.18
C LYS A 56 -10.98 -12.22 16.81
N LYS A 57 -11.62 -12.88 17.79
CA LYS A 57 -12.32 -14.16 17.59
C LYS A 57 -13.40 -14.10 16.52
N ASP A 58 -14.12 -12.99 16.42
CA ASP A 58 -15.16 -12.75 15.42
C ASP A 58 -14.61 -12.56 13.99
N ASN A 59 -13.30 -12.32 13.85
CA ASN A 59 -12.62 -12.11 12.58
C ASN A 59 -11.40 -13.04 12.37
N GLU A 60 -11.41 -14.18 13.06
CA GLU A 60 -10.27 -15.11 13.13
C GLU A 60 -9.83 -15.62 11.76
N LYS A 61 -10.78 -15.98 10.88
CA LYS A 61 -10.46 -16.54 9.57
C LYS A 61 -9.69 -15.57 8.69
N ASP A 62 -10.09 -14.30 8.70
CA ASP A 62 -9.48 -13.27 7.86
C ASP A 62 -8.13 -12.83 8.42
N GLN A 63 -7.99 -12.78 9.75
CA GLN A 63 -6.77 -12.30 10.40
C GLN A 63 -5.71 -13.39 10.54
N CYS A 64 -6.11 -14.60 10.96
CA CYS A 64 -5.21 -15.71 11.23
C CYS A 64 -5.07 -16.67 10.04
N GLY A 65 -6.04 -16.70 9.13
CA GLY A 65 -6.15 -17.67 8.04
C GLY A 65 -6.98 -18.90 8.44
N GLU A 66 -7.50 -19.63 7.45
CA GLU A 66 -8.50 -20.70 7.66
C GLU A 66 -8.08 -21.82 8.61
N LYS A 67 -6.78 -22.06 8.75
CA LYS A 67 -6.22 -23.17 9.55
C LYS A 67 -5.78 -22.76 10.95
N ASN A 68 -5.77 -21.47 11.25
CA ASN A 68 -5.22 -20.93 12.48
C ASN A 68 -6.33 -20.35 13.37
N LYS A 69 -6.04 -20.30 14.66
CA LYS A 69 -6.94 -19.87 15.72
C LYS A 69 -6.41 -18.62 16.42
N CYS A 70 -7.32 -17.77 16.84
CA CYS A 70 -7.07 -16.60 17.66
C CYS A 70 -7.18 -17.01 19.13
N LEU A 71 -6.03 -17.18 19.78
CA LEU A 71 -5.91 -17.74 21.14
C LEU A 71 -5.44 -16.69 22.14
N GLU A 72 -5.76 -16.88 23.41
CA GLU A 72 -5.26 -16.02 24.48
C GLU A 72 -3.77 -16.25 24.70
N LYS A 73 -3.04 -15.15 24.82
CA LYS A 73 -1.61 -15.14 25.08
C LYS A 73 -1.22 -13.81 25.71
N ASP A 74 -0.37 -13.86 26.72
CA ASP A 74 0.13 -12.65 27.35
C ASP A 74 1.20 -11.97 26.48
N ASP A 75 1.19 -10.64 26.48
CA ASP A 75 2.33 -9.87 26.02
C ASP A 75 3.51 -9.98 27.01
N ILE A 76 4.67 -9.43 26.65
CA ILE A 76 5.86 -9.46 27.53
C ILE A 76 5.67 -8.73 28.88
N GLU A 77 4.59 -7.96 29.05
CA GLU A 77 4.23 -7.27 30.30
C GLU A 77 3.13 -8.02 31.08
N GLY A 78 2.76 -9.24 30.65
CA GLY A 78 1.75 -10.06 31.32
C GLY A 78 0.31 -9.65 31.06
N ARG A 79 0.06 -8.81 30.04
CA ARG A 79 -1.32 -8.42 29.68
C ARG A 79 -1.88 -9.39 28.65
N GLN A 80 -3.04 -9.96 28.94
CA GLN A 80 -3.76 -10.85 28.04
C GLN A 80 -4.05 -10.17 26.69
N GLN A 81 -3.59 -10.79 25.61
CA GLN A 81 -3.88 -10.45 24.22
C GLN A 81 -4.49 -11.64 23.48
N TRP A 82 -5.14 -11.34 22.36
CA TRP A 82 -5.66 -12.34 21.43
C TRP A 82 -4.70 -12.44 20.25
N ILE A 83 -4.00 -13.56 20.10
CA ILE A 83 -2.93 -13.73 19.11
C ILE A 83 -3.19 -14.97 18.24
N CYS A 84 -2.92 -14.86 16.94
CA CYS A 84 -2.99 -16.00 16.04
C CYS A 84 -1.95 -17.06 16.44
N ASN A 85 -2.37 -18.33 16.51
CA ASN A 85 -1.52 -19.46 16.91
C ASN A 85 -0.53 -19.91 15.82
N THR A 86 0.12 -18.95 15.18
CA THR A 86 1.12 -19.17 14.14
C THR A 86 2.53 -19.16 14.71
N LYS A 87 3.52 -19.47 13.87
CA LYS A 87 4.94 -19.19 14.14
C LYS A 87 5.35 -17.94 13.36
N LYS A 88 6.51 -17.35 13.70
CA LYS A 88 7.08 -16.25 12.91
C LYS A 88 7.55 -16.77 11.53
N GLY A 89 6.94 -16.29 10.46
CA GLY A 89 7.34 -16.57 9.07
C GLY A 89 7.96 -15.35 8.37
N CYS A 90 7.55 -14.15 8.73
CA CYS A 90 8.06 -12.88 8.20
C CYS A 90 7.97 -11.76 9.24
N LEU A 91 8.74 -10.70 9.03
CA LEU A 91 8.58 -9.41 9.70
C LEU A 91 8.28 -8.28 8.73
N THR A 92 8.77 -8.38 7.49
CA THR A 92 8.63 -7.30 6.52
C THR A 92 8.13 -7.81 5.17
N ASP A 93 7.46 -6.94 4.43
CA ASP A 93 7.06 -7.23 3.05
C ASP A 93 8.27 -7.56 2.17
N ASN A 94 9.43 -6.95 2.44
CA ASN A 94 10.67 -7.24 1.73
C ASN A 94 11.17 -8.68 1.93
N GLU A 95 10.89 -9.28 3.07
CA GLU A 95 11.19 -10.71 3.28
C GLU A 95 10.25 -11.58 2.44
N CYS A 96 8.96 -11.24 2.40
CA CYS A 96 7.97 -11.96 1.60
C CYS A 96 8.17 -11.79 0.10
N ALA A 97 8.65 -10.63 -0.35
CA ALA A 97 8.97 -10.33 -1.74
C ALA A 97 10.06 -11.26 -2.32
N LYS A 98 10.90 -11.86 -1.46
CA LYS A 98 11.89 -12.88 -1.87
C LYS A 98 11.25 -14.21 -2.23
N ILE A 99 10.05 -14.49 -1.72
CA ILE A 99 9.29 -15.72 -1.99
C ILE A 99 8.42 -15.54 -3.24
N SER A 100 7.61 -14.48 -3.28
CA SER A 100 6.93 -14.03 -4.49
C SER A 100 6.92 -12.49 -4.51
N PRO A 101 7.18 -11.85 -5.67
CA PRO A 101 7.31 -10.39 -5.76
C PRO A 101 6.11 -9.60 -5.25
N LYS A 102 4.92 -10.23 -5.19
CA LYS A 102 3.67 -9.61 -4.75
C LYS A 102 3.23 -10.03 -3.33
N SER A 103 4.01 -10.87 -2.65
CA SER A 103 3.67 -11.33 -1.31
C SER A 103 3.97 -10.27 -0.25
N THR A 104 3.07 -10.11 0.70
CA THR A 104 3.19 -9.19 1.84
C THR A 104 3.23 -9.95 3.16
N CYS A 105 3.76 -9.34 4.21
CA CYS A 105 3.77 -9.91 5.55
C CYS A 105 2.49 -9.53 6.29
N ASN A 106 1.68 -10.52 6.65
CA ASN A 106 0.48 -10.28 7.44
C ASN A 106 0.85 -10.06 8.92
N LEU A 107 0.46 -8.90 9.47
CA LEU A 107 0.85 -8.48 10.82
C LEU A 107 0.09 -9.15 11.97
N TYR A 108 -1.02 -9.83 11.69
CA TYR A 108 -1.77 -10.61 12.67
C TYR A 108 -1.13 -11.98 12.91
N ASN A 109 -0.64 -12.61 11.83
CA ASN A 109 -0.18 -13.99 11.87
C ASN A 109 1.31 -14.17 11.52
N LEU A 110 2.01 -13.09 11.15
CA LEU A 110 3.42 -13.07 10.75
C LEU A 110 3.75 -14.07 9.63
N GLN A 111 2.81 -14.31 8.71
CA GLN A 111 2.99 -15.17 7.55
C GLN A 111 2.97 -14.34 6.27
N CYS A 112 3.72 -14.80 5.27
CA CYS A 112 3.63 -14.21 3.94
C CYS A 112 2.32 -14.62 3.28
N THR A 113 1.56 -13.64 2.82
CA THR A 113 0.34 -13.83 2.04
C THR A 113 0.61 -13.44 0.60
N SER A 114 0.40 -14.37 -0.33
CA SER A 114 0.33 -14.07 -1.76
C SER A 114 -1.10 -13.69 -2.13
N THR A 115 -1.24 -12.82 -3.14
CA THR A 115 -2.54 -12.61 -3.80
C THR A 115 -2.80 -13.80 -4.73
N GLU A 116 -4.03 -14.31 -4.74
CA GLU A 116 -4.42 -15.57 -5.41
C GLU A 116 -4.28 -15.57 -6.95
N GLU A 117 -3.73 -14.52 -7.57
CA GLU A 117 -3.35 -14.53 -8.98
C GLU A 117 -2.26 -15.57 -9.32
N ASP A 118 -1.54 -16.09 -8.32
CA ASP A 118 -0.49 -17.11 -8.51
C ASP A 118 -0.96 -18.55 -8.24
N LYS A 119 -2.24 -18.80 -7.88
CA LYS A 119 -2.76 -20.16 -7.62
C LYS A 119 -3.48 -20.79 -8.83
N LYS A 120 -3.05 -20.47 -10.05
CA LYS A 120 -3.40 -21.25 -11.24
C LYS A 120 -2.17 -21.47 -12.12
N THR A 121 -1.51 -22.60 -11.88
CA THR A 121 -1.14 -23.63 -12.87
C THR A 121 0.20 -24.27 -12.46
N THR A 122 0.12 -25.33 -11.65
CA THR A 122 1.10 -26.41 -11.72
C THR A 122 0.52 -27.45 -12.67
N THR A 123 0.93 -27.38 -13.94
CA THR A 123 0.93 -28.56 -14.80
C THR A 123 2.14 -28.43 -15.71
N ASN A 124 2.95 -29.49 -15.73
CA ASN A 124 4.15 -29.66 -16.52
C ASN A 124 3.89 -29.23 -17.97
N ASP A 125 4.63 -28.24 -18.48
CA ASP A 125 5.02 -28.25 -19.88
C ASP A 125 6.28 -27.41 -20.13
N THR A 126 7.35 -28.18 -20.35
CA THR A 126 8.49 -27.94 -21.23
C THR A 126 8.77 -26.51 -21.67
N THR A 127 9.87 -25.99 -21.13
CA THR A 127 10.70 -24.88 -21.62
C THR A 127 10.75 -24.83 -23.15
N THR A 128 10.19 -23.78 -23.76
CA THR A 128 10.57 -23.37 -25.12
C THR A 128 11.00 -21.91 -25.09
N THR A 129 12.31 -21.72 -25.03
CA THR A 129 13.01 -20.44 -25.21
C THR A 129 12.81 -19.96 -26.64
N THR A 130 12.01 -18.92 -26.85
CA THR A 130 11.96 -18.22 -28.15
C THR A 130 12.87 -16.99 -28.08
N ILE A 131 14.04 -17.11 -28.72
CA ILE A 131 14.99 -16.01 -28.93
C ILE A 131 14.44 -15.13 -30.05
N TYR A 132 13.95 -13.93 -29.71
CA TYR A 132 13.70 -12.88 -30.71
C TYR A 132 14.97 -12.05 -30.90
N THR A 133 15.58 -12.21 -32.07
CA THR A 133 16.71 -11.42 -32.57
C THR A 133 16.22 -10.07 -33.08
N THR A 134 16.53 -8.98 -32.37
CA THR A 134 16.32 -7.61 -32.88
C THR A 134 17.56 -7.12 -33.63
N LYS A 135 17.42 -7.00 -34.96
CA LYS A 135 18.39 -6.35 -35.86
C LYS A 135 18.52 -4.86 -35.56
N ARG A 136 19.76 -4.40 -35.42
CA ARG A 136 20.17 -2.99 -35.35
C ARG A 136 19.97 -2.31 -36.70
N THR A 137 19.11 -1.29 -36.76
CA THR A 137 19.11 -0.29 -37.83
C THR A 137 18.86 1.12 -37.26
N THR A 138 19.86 1.97 -37.41
CA THR A 138 19.72 3.44 -37.58
C THR A 138 19.73 3.71 -39.09
N PRO A 139 19.16 4.81 -39.66
CA PRO A 139 18.92 6.14 -39.05
C PRO A 139 17.60 6.85 -39.49
N LYS A 140 17.31 8.02 -38.89
CA LYS A 140 16.88 9.29 -39.54
C LYS A 140 15.95 10.10 -38.62
N LYS A 141 16.42 11.31 -38.28
CA LYS A 141 15.72 12.34 -37.50
C LYS A 141 14.52 12.85 -38.30
N ILE A 142 13.32 12.49 -37.87
CA ILE A 142 12.06 13.06 -38.36
C ILE A 142 11.41 13.73 -37.16
N ASN A 143 11.26 15.05 -37.23
CA ASN A 143 10.45 15.82 -36.29
C ASN A 143 8.98 15.49 -36.58
N THR A 144 8.54 14.34 -36.09
CA THR A 144 7.11 14.04 -35.98
C THR A 144 6.68 14.54 -34.61
N THR A 145 5.74 15.47 -34.57
CA THR A 145 5.09 15.93 -33.33
C THR A 145 4.34 14.75 -32.73
N LYS A 146 5.06 13.90 -31.99
CA LYS A 146 4.55 12.72 -31.31
C LYS A 146 3.54 13.23 -30.29
N LYS A 147 2.26 12.90 -30.47
CA LYS A 147 1.23 13.05 -29.44
C LYS A 147 1.84 12.58 -28.11
N PRO A 148 1.75 13.36 -27.01
CA PRO A 148 2.38 12.97 -25.75
C PRO A 148 1.91 11.57 -25.39
N GLU A 149 2.87 10.69 -25.16
CA GLU A 149 2.59 9.30 -24.83
C GLU A 149 1.88 9.29 -23.48
N CYS A 150 0.65 8.78 -23.45
CA CYS A 150 -0.12 8.72 -22.21
C CYS A 150 0.45 7.60 -21.33
N VAL A 151 1.32 8.00 -20.42
CA VAL A 151 2.01 7.11 -19.50
C VAL A 151 1.84 7.62 -18.08
N ASP A 152 1.79 6.68 -17.16
CA ASP A 152 1.84 6.98 -15.74
C ASP A 152 3.22 7.50 -15.37
N LYS A 153 3.26 8.51 -14.51
CA LYS A 153 4.46 9.28 -14.14
C LYS A 153 5.12 8.78 -12.85
N VAL A 154 4.48 7.83 -12.16
CA VAL A 154 4.94 7.28 -10.89
C VAL A 154 5.54 5.89 -11.12
N PRO A 155 6.71 5.57 -10.53
CA PRO A 155 7.27 4.23 -10.62
C PRO A 155 6.33 3.17 -10.01
N PRO A 156 6.43 1.90 -10.47
CA PRO A 156 5.69 0.81 -9.86
C PRO A 156 6.10 0.63 -8.39
N GLY A 157 5.15 0.25 -7.54
CA GLY A 157 5.37 0.09 -6.11
C GLY A 157 4.08 0.25 -5.31
N PRO A 158 4.17 0.36 -3.97
CA PRO A 158 2.99 0.50 -3.09
C PRO A 158 2.10 1.70 -3.42
N ASN A 159 2.70 2.81 -3.87
CA ASN A 159 1.98 4.00 -4.36
C ASN A 159 2.04 4.14 -5.89
N GLY A 160 2.35 3.04 -6.58
CA GLY A 160 2.33 3.02 -8.05
C GLY A 160 0.90 3.10 -8.55
N CYS A 161 0.72 3.61 -9.76
CA CYS A 161 -0.60 3.89 -10.32
C CYS A 161 -1.54 2.67 -10.34
N SER A 162 -1.02 1.47 -10.61
CA SER A 162 -1.80 0.23 -10.58
C SER A 162 -2.38 -0.13 -9.21
N LYS A 163 -1.80 0.36 -8.11
CA LYS A 163 -2.31 0.17 -6.74
C LYS A 163 -3.27 1.28 -6.32
N LEU A 164 -3.29 2.38 -7.07
CA LEU A 164 -4.10 3.56 -6.80
C LEU A 164 -5.27 3.72 -7.77
N SER A 165 -5.51 2.75 -8.67
CA SER A 165 -6.56 2.81 -9.71
C SER A 165 -7.95 3.05 -9.13
N ASP A 166 -8.25 2.43 -7.99
CA ASP A 166 -9.58 2.49 -7.38
C ASP A 166 -9.87 3.88 -6.79
N TYR A 167 -8.81 4.64 -6.48
CA TYR A 167 -8.87 6.00 -5.97
C TYR A 167 -8.95 7.05 -7.08
N CYS A 168 -8.92 6.66 -8.36
CA CYS A 168 -9.04 7.60 -9.49
C CYS A 168 -10.36 8.39 -9.47
N ASN A 169 -11.39 7.89 -8.80
CA ASN A 169 -12.67 8.58 -8.62
C ASN A 169 -12.89 9.15 -7.22
N ASP A 170 -11.96 8.91 -6.28
CA ASP A 170 -12.05 9.43 -4.90
C ASP A 170 -11.73 10.93 -4.88
N THR A 171 -12.61 11.75 -4.30
CA THR A 171 -12.45 13.21 -4.28
C THR A 171 -11.16 13.68 -3.62
N ASN A 172 -10.58 12.91 -2.71
CA ASN A 172 -9.34 13.26 -2.01
C ASN A 172 -8.10 13.04 -2.88
N TYR A 173 -8.15 12.04 -3.79
CA TYR A 173 -6.99 11.55 -4.55
C TYR A 173 -7.08 11.79 -6.05
N LYS A 174 -8.28 11.94 -6.60
CA LYS A 174 -8.58 12.10 -8.03
C LYS A 174 -7.73 13.15 -8.71
N GLU A 175 -7.62 14.35 -8.12
CA GLU A 175 -6.86 15.46 -8.72
C GLU A 175 -5.37 15.12 -8.85
N MET A 176 -4.80 14.51 -7.81
CA MET A 176 -3.41 14.06 -7.78
C MET A 176 -3.17 12.88 -8.72
N LEU A 177 -4.07 11.89 -8.73
CA LEU A 177 -3.94 10.68 -9.54
C LEU A 177 -4.20 10.93 -11.02
N VAL A 178 -5.03 11.89 -11.39
CA VAL A 178 -5.15 12.33 -12.79
C VAL A 178 -3.83 12.88 -13.31
N GLU A 179 -3.08 13.60 -12.48
CA GLU A 179 -1.82 14.22 -12.88
C GLU A 179 -0.64 13.22 -12.88
N LEU A 180 -0.64 12.29 -11.92
CA LEU A 180 0.37 11.26 -11.70
C LEU A 180 0.15 9.98 -12.50
N CYS A 181 -1.11 9.60 -12.69
CA CYS A 181 -1.54 8.34 -13.25
C CYS A 181 -2.57 8.53 -14.39
N PRO A 182 -2.29 9.40 -15.38
CA PRO A 182 -3.26 9.72 -16.44
C PRO A 182 -3.64 8.50 -17.27
N LYS A 183 -2.76 7.50 -17.40
CA LYS A 183 -3.08 6.28 -18.13
C LYS A 183 -3.97 5.37 -17.28
N THR A 184 -3.59 5.15 -16.02
CA THR A 184 -4.37 4.28 -15.12
C THR A 184 -5.74 4.87 -14.79
N CYS A 185 -5.86 6.18 -14.61
CA CYS A 185 -7.14 6.86 -14.37
C CYS A 185 -7.92 7.20 -15.65
N GLY A 186 -7.48 6.71 -16.82
CA GLY A 186 -8.15 6.93 -18.10
C GLY A 186 -8.22 8.39 -18.55
N ASN A 187 -7.37 9.27 -18.00
CA ASN A 187 -7.38 10.71 -18.26
C ASN A 187 -6.22 11.17 -19.16
N CYS A 188 -6.10 10.52 -20.31
CA CYS A 188 -5.08 10.80 -21.33
C CYS A 188 -5.32 12.09 -22.14
N ASN A 189 -6.38 12.84 -21.82
CA ASN A 189 -6.71 14.11 -22.48
C ASN A 189 -6.17 15.32 -21.72
N GLY A 190 -5.61 15.13 -20.52
CA GLY A 190 -4.93 16.19 -19.77
C GLY A 190 -3.63 16.59 -20.44
N THR A 191 -3.33 17.90 -20.45
CA THR A 191 -2.09 18.48 -20.97
C THR A 191 -0.91 17.85 -20.25
N GLY A 192 -0.30 16.83 -20.88
CA GLY A 192 0.85 16.15 -20.34
C GLY A 192 2.02 17.13 -20.26
N ILE A 193 2.27 17.70 -19.08
CA ILE A 193 3.60 18.19 -18.75
C ILE A 193 4.46 16.93 -18.69
N GLY A 194 5.12 16.65 -19.81
CA GLY A 194 6.13 15.62 -19.89
C GLY A 194 7.19 15.91 -18.85
N ILE A 195 7.52 14.90 -18.05
CA ILE A 195 8.71 14.95 -17.20
C ILE A 195 9.91 14.96 -18.16
N THR A 196 10.30 16.16 -18.58
CA THR A 196 11.65 16.36 -19.07
C THR A 196 12.56 16.08 -17.88
N LYS A 197 13.59 15.27 -18.07
CA LYS A 197 14.74 15.21 -17.16
C LYS A 197 15.40 16.59 -17.17
N SER A 198 14.78 17.56 -16.49
CA SER A 198 15.34 18.89 -16.30
C SER A 198 16.22 18.85 -15.07
N LYS A 199 17.40 19.43 -15.25
CA LYS A 199 18.39 19.76 -14.23
C LYS A 199 17.71 20.34 -12.98
N SER A 200 18.29 20.04 -11.82
CA SER A 200 17.80 20.32 -10.46
C SER A 200 17.26 21.75 -10.25
N GLU A 201 15.98 21.96 -10.52
CA GLU A 201 15.22 23.02 -9.87
C GLU A 201 14.43 22.38 -8.73
N CYS A 202 14.57 22.95 -7.52
CA CYS A 202 13.71 22.61 -6.42
C CYS A 202 12.29 23.10 -6.71
N LYS A 203 11.49 22.23 -7.31
CA LYS A 203 10.08 22.48 -7.59
C LYS A 203 9.26 21.23 -7.41
N ASP A 204 7.98 21.44 -7.16
CA ASP A 204 6.99 20.39 -7.20
C ASP A 204 6.69 20.03 -8.65
N ASN A 205 6.52 18.74 -8.90
CA ASN A 205 6.22 18.20 -10.21
C ASN A 205 4.71 18.10 -10.47
N ILE A 206 3.89 18.41 -9.46
CA ILE A 206 2.44 18.47 -9.54
C ILE A 206 1.92 19.74 -8.88
N SER A 207 0.79 20.25 -9.37
CA SER A 207 0.20 21.52 -8.91
C SER A 207 -0.50 21.42 -7.54
N THR A 208 -0.84 20.19 -7.12
CA THR A 208 -1.69 19.93 -5.95
C THR A 208 -0.93 19.70 -4.64
N CYS A 209 0.40 19.81 -4.64
CA CYS A 209 1.23 19.51 -3.47
C CYS A 209 0.87 20.35 -2.23
N SER A 210 0.47 21.61 -2.41
CA SER A 210 0.07 22.51 -1.32
C SER A 210 -1.10 21.96 -0.49
N ASN A 211 -2.00 21.18 -1.11
CA ASN A 211 -3.17 20.60 -0.45
C ASN A 211 -2.87 19.22 0.18
N LYS A 212 -1.64 18.72 0.03
CA LYS A 212 -1.24 17.35 0.36
C LYS A 212 0.01 17.28 1.26
N LEU A 213 0.34 18.37 1.94
CA LEU A 213 1.49 18.46 2.85
C LEU A 213 1.48 17.42 3.98
N TYR A 214 0.30 16.95 4.39
CA TYR A 214 0.19 15.91 5.41
C TYR A 214 0.86 14.59 4.99
N LEU A 215 0.86 14.26 3.69
CA LEU A 215 1.48 13.05 3.14
C LEU A 215 3.02 13.10 3.20
N CYS A 216 3.63 14.29 3.32
CA CYS A 216 5.08 14.41 3.51
C CYS A 216 5.57 13.75 4.81
N LYS A 217 4.69 13.66 5.82
CA LYS A 217 4.99 13.08 7.14
C LYS A 217 4.61 11.61 7.25
N ILE A 218 3.93 11.06 6.24
CA ILE A 218 3.53 9.65 6.22
C ILE A 218 4.62 8.84 5.52
N ASP A 219 5.24 7.91 6.26
CA ASP A 219 6.39 7.14 5.77
C ASP A 219 6.10 6.37 4.48
N SER A 220 4.88 5.83 4.33
CA SER A 220 4.47 5.11 3.11
C SER A 220 4.47 6.01 1.87
N TYR A 221 4.17 7.31 2.01
CA TYR A 221 4.13 8.27 0.91
C TYR A 221 5.41 9.09 0.78
N ARG A 222 6.34 8.98 1.73
CA ARG A 222 7.54 9.80 1.80
C ARG A 222 8.39 9.75 0.53
N ASP A 223 8.62 8.56 -0.02
CA ASP A 223 9.47 8.41 -1.21
C ASP A 223 8.76 8.86 -2.51
N LEU A 224 7.42 8.70 -2.55
CA LEU A 224 6.59 9.33 -3.57
C LEU A 224 6.71 10.86 -3.47
N MET A 225 6.51 11.41 -2.28
CA MET A 225 6.51 12.85 -2.04
C MET A 225 7.87 13.52 -2.24
N LYS A 226 8.98 12.83 -1.93
CA LYS A 226 10.34 13.24 -2.33
C LYS A 226 10.50 13.35 -3.85
N THR A 227 9.71 12.58 -4.60
CA THR A 227 9.78 12.55 -6.07
C THR A 227 8.82 13.56 -6.70
N VAL A 228 7.61 13.73 -6.16
CA VAL A 228 6.54 14.54 -6.79
C VAL A 228 6.35 15.91 -6.14
N CYS A 229 6.58 16.05 -4.84
CA CYS A 229 6.33 17.26 -4.04
C CYS A 229 7.58 17.73 -3.27
N LYS A 230 8.73 17.71 -3.94
CA LYS A 230 10.04 17.91 -3.31
C LYS A 230 10.18 19.28 -2.64
N LYS A 231 9.62 20.33 -3.24
CA LYS A 231 9.66 21.68 -2.69
C LYS A 231 8.67 21.82 -1.54
N SER A 232 7.43 21.40 -1.75
CA SER A 232 6.37 21.44 -0.72
C SER A 232 6.71 20.62 0.52
N CYS A 233 7.41 19.50 0.37
CA CYS A 233 7.82 18.64 1.49
C CYS A 233 9.23 18.96 2.04
N ASN A 234 9.86 20.07 1.63
CA ASN A 234 11.22 20.45 2.06
C ASN A 234 12.25 19.31 1.90
N HIS A 235 12.23 18.65 0.73
CA HIS A 235 13.19 17.63 0.32
C HIS A 235 14.22 18.15 -0.70
N CYS A 236 14.23 19.48 -0.85
CA CYS A 236 15.38 20.25 -1.28
C CYS A 236 16.03 20.84 -0.02
#